data_AF-A0A495Z9M0-F1
#
_entry.id   AF-A0A495Z9M0-F1
#
_cell.length_a   1.000
_cell.length_b   1.000
_cell.length_c   1.000
_cell.angle_alpha   90.00
_cell.angle_beta   90.00
_cell.angle_gamma   90.00
#
_symmetry.space_group_name_H-M   'P 1'
#
loop_
_entity.id
_entity.type
_entity.pdbx_description
1 polymer ?
#
loop_
_entity_poly.entity_id
_entity_poly.type
_entity_poly.pdbx_seq_one_letter_code
_entity_poly.pdbx_strand_id
1 'polypeptide(L)'
;MKRVLGQLLALTLLILGVILQSAGADSDAASPAVTAGEGLPGVESIADLDRLADLHFTIMSDNKGDSPLSSVEFARMTEWIKEGNPAFMIGLGDHVKHRWENTFIPWLQSEPWWREHFYPNVADGENEYYSPTHRQSDYGEGAPILDLVELEAHASVLRPNRSEYYAQISVRDYTVHLIQMHFSDQPMDATVAFPESSRTWMMETLKGIEKGDKDLIIVAAHSRTGAWDMVLSPERRQFLLNKADLVLSATTHRFEAWVPEGFAEGDAVCVNTGSVNYPGPMAANGYVEVHLIESVGIVGQYIDLTQTERRLQQGRFAWIKPKDGPMRYLNLRPAAADETNEPLANLSEPFDATEIEQGLSQLIKAKTGVDFALVGTRQGLDKGPVTREAAWQVFGKNTNIRIVRIPMAKVLPVLGLLQKTELAPQGNIIRVAAPHPTMTGIITVAGITHEAIEPQALEDKGLRQVDLLIEWLISQ
;
A
#
# COMPACT_ATOMS: atom_id res chain seq x y z
N MET A 1 8.29 -39.74 2.66
CA MET A 1 8.54 -38.33 3.06
C MET A 1 8.95 -37.42 1.90
N LYS A 2 10.07 -37.65 1.17
CA LYS A 2 10.52 -36.74 0.09
C LYS A 2 9.48 -36.48 -1.04
N ARG A 3 8.68 -37.48 -1.42
CA ARG A 3 7.61 -37.32 -2.43
C ARG A 3 6.41 -36.48 -1.94
N VAL A 4 6.11 -36.53 -0.64
CA VAL A 4 4.97 -35.79 -0.06
C VAL A 4 5.32 -34.31 0.12
N LEU A 5 6.58 -34.01 0.46
CA LEU A 5 7.07 -32.63 0.57
C LEU A 5 7.11 -31.92 -0.79
N GLY A 6 7.48 -32.63 -1.86
CA GLY A 6 7.47 -32.07 -3.22
C GLY A 6 6.07 -31.77 -3.77
N GLN A 7 5.06 -32.56 -3.39
CA GLN A 7 3.66 -32.34 -3.80
C GLN A 7 3.00 -31.20 -3.02
N LEU A 8 3.30 -31.04 -1.73
CA LEU A 8 2.80 -29.89 -0.96
C LEU A 8 3.41 -28.57 -1.47
N LEU A 9 4.70 -28.54 -1.80
CA LEU A 9 5.37 -27.33 -2.30
C LEU A 9 4.87 -26.93 -3.70
N ALA A 10 4.63 -27.92 -4.57
CA ALA A 10 4.03 -27.68 -5.88
C ALA A 10 2.61 -27.12 -5.77
N LEU A 11 1.83 -27.57 -4.78
CA LEU A 11 0.49 -27.06 -4.53
C LEU A 11 0.51 -25.62 -3.97
N THR A 12 1.46 -25.28 -3.10
CA THR A 12 1.63 -23.90 -2.60
C THR A 12 2.07 -22.94 -3.70
N LEU A 13 2.98 -23.35 -4.59
CA LEU A 13 3.41 -22.55 -5.74
C LEU A 13 2.31 -22.42 -6.80
N LEU A 14 1.49 -23.45 -7.00
CA LEU A 14 0.33 -23.38 -7.88
C LEU A 14 -0.74 -22.44 -7.32
N ILE A 15 -0.97 -22.43 -6.01
CA ILE A 15 -1.91 -21.50 -5.36
C ILE A 15 -1.39 -20.06 -5.46
N LEU A 16 -0.09 -19.80 -5.24
CA LEU A 16 0.49 -18.47 -5.49
C LEU A 16 0.39 -18.05 -6.96
N GLY A 17 0.62 -18.96 -7.90
CA GLY A 17 0.50 -18.69 -9.34
C GLY A 17 -0.93 -18.44 -9.82
N VAL A 18 -1.91 -19.15 -9.26
CA VAL A 18 -3.34 -18.98 -9.57
C VAL A 18 -3.91 -17.70 -8.96
N ILE A 19 -3.48 -17.32 -7.75
CA ILE A 19 -3.82 -16.01 -7.15
C ILE A 19 -3.27 -14.85 -7.99
N LEU A 20 -2.09 -15.02 -8.61
CA LEU A 20 -1.51 -14.04 -9.54
C LEU A 20 -2.22 -13.98 -10.91
N GLN A 21 -2.90 -15.04 -11.33
CA GLN A 21 -3.63 -15.08 -12.61
C GLN A 21 -5.11 -14.68 -12.51
N SER A 22 -5.77 -14.83 -11.36
CA SER A 22 -7.20 -14.49 -11.22
C SER A 22 -7.50 -13.02 -10.89
N ALA A 23 -6.47 -12.18 -10.71
CA ALA A 23 -6.62 -10.73 -10.53
C ALA A 23 -6.47 -9.93 -11.84
N GLY A 24 -6.27 -10.61 -12.98
CA GLY A 24 -6.16 -10.02 -14.31
C GLY A 24 -7.49 -9.97 -15.05
N ALA A 25 -8.58 -9.53 -14.40
CA ALA A 25 -9.67 -8.96 -15.17
C ALA A 25 -9.16 -7.61 -15.68
N ASP A 26 -8.63 -7.61 -16.90
CA ASP A 26 -8.20 -6.44 -17.64
C ASP A 26 -9.38 -5.45 -17.73
N SER A 27 -9.44 -4.52 -16.78
CA SER A 27 -10.11 -3.24 -17.00
C SER A 27 -9.11 -2.35 -17.73
N ASP A 28 -8.84 -2.67 -19.00
CA ASP A 28 -8.21 -1.77 -19.99
C ASP A 28 -9.16 -0.60 -20.34
N ALA A 29 -9.98 -0.16 -19.40
CA ALA A 29 -10.62 1.14 -19.47
C ALA A 29 -9.50 2.16 -19.39
N ALA A 30 -9.02 2.57 -20.57
CA ALA A 30 -8.04 3.64 -20.73
C ALA A 30 -8.44 4.76 -19.77
N SER A 31 -7.60 4.98 -18.75
CA SER A 31 -7.81 6.09 -17.82
C SER A 31 -8.02 7.34 -18.67
N PRO A 32 -9.11 8.10 -18.47
CA PRO A 32 -9.38 9.27 -19.28
C PRO A 32 -8.14 10.16 -19.31
N ALA A 33 -7.78 10.64 -20.51
CA ALA A 33 -6.61 11.48 -20.70
C ALA A 33 -6.62 12.59 -19.65
N VAL A 34 -5.62 12.59 -18.76
CA VAL A 34 -5.47 13.58 -17.71
C VAL A 34 -5.25 14.92 -18.40
N THR A 35 -6.31 15.71 -18.56
CA THR A 35 -6.14 17.12 -18.89
C THR A 35 -5.39 17.73 -17.71
N ALA A 36 -4.17 18.21 -17.97
CA ALA A 36 -3.34 18.86 -16.95
C ALA A 36 -4.17 19.96 -16.28
N GLY A 37 -4.67 19.66 -15.07
CA GLY A 37 -5.45 20.60 -14.31
C GLY A 37 -4.59 21.81 -13.98
N GLU A 38 -5.16 23.00 -14.10
CA GLU A 38 -4.58 24.19 -13.49
C GLU A 38 -4.25 23.88 -12.02
N GLY A 39 -3.03 24.24 -11.58
CA GLY A 39 -2.57 24.04 -10.21
C GLY A 39 -3.51 24.70 -9.20
N LEU A 40 -3.32 24.38 -7.91
CA LEU A 40 -4.14 24.98 -6.86
C LEU A 40 -3.61 26.37 -6.49
N PRO A 41 -4.44 27.43 -6.50
CA PRO A 41 -4.00 28.77 -6.15
C PRO A 41 -3.33 28.81 -4.76
N GLY A 42 -2.10 29.32 -4.70
CA GLY A 42 -1.34 29.44 -3.45
C GLY A 42 -0.68 28.15 -2.96
N VAL A 43 -0.66 27.09 -3.78
CA VAL A 43 0.02 25.82 -3.48
C VAL A 43 1.23 25.66 -4.40
N GLU A 44 2.43 25.77 -3.83
CA GLU A 44 3.70 25.52 -4.54
C GLU A 44 4.47 24.34 -3.94
N SER A 45 4.15 23.98 -2.70
CA SER A 45 4.77 22.89 -1.95
C SER A 45 3.75 22.05 -1.18
N ILE A 46 4.16 20.88 -0.69
CA ILE A 46 3.31 20.04 0.17
C ILE A 46 3.01 20.75 1.51
N ALA A 47 3.97 21.54 2.01
CA ALA A 47 3.80 22.35 3.21
C ALA A 47 2.74 23.46 3.02
N ASP A 48 2.54 23.95 1.79
CA ASP A 48 1.43 24.87 1.51
C ASP A 48 0.08 24.18 1.62
N LEU A 49 -0.05 22.93 1.18
CA LEU A 49 -1.28 22.15 1.40
C LEU A 49 -1.54 21.95 2.89
N ASP A 50 -0.53 21.57 3.67
CA ASP A 50 -0.69 21.41 5.13
C ASP A 50 -1.14 22.70 5.81
N ARG A 51 -0.53 23.83 5.43
CA ARG A 51 -0.84 25.15 6.00
C ARG A 51 -2.24 25.64 5.61
N LEU A 52 -2.68 25.35 4.39
CA LEU A 52 -3.98 25.78 3.87
C LEU A 52 -5.13 24.87 4.31
N ALA A 53 -4.84 23.64 4.76
CA ALA A 53 -5.85 22.69 5.17
C ALA A 53 -6.58 23.12 6.45
N ASP A 54 -7.91 23.12 6.37
CA ASP A 54 -8.78 23.23 7.53
C ASP A 54 -8.80 21.93 8.32
N LEU A 55 -8.67 20.79 7.62
CA LEU A 55 -8.50 19.45 8.16
C LEU A 55 -7.48 18.68 7.30
N HIS A 56 -6.50 18.05 7.93
CA HIS A 56 -5.50 17.18 7.31
C HIS A 56 -5.46 15.85 8.03
N PHE A 57 -5.52 14.73 7.30
CA PHE A 57 -5.36 13.39 7.86
C PHE A 57 -4.67 12.45 6.86
N THR A 58 -4.22 11.29 7.35
CA THR A 58 -3.46 10.32 6.53
C THR A 58 -4.11 8.94 6.52
N ILE A 59 -3.85 8.16 5.48
CA ILE A 59 -4.37 6.80 5.30
C ILE A 59 -3.22 5.88 4.91
N MET A 60 -3.08 4.74 5.60
CA MET A 60 -2.08 3.71 5.29
C MET A 60 -2.66 2.29 5.31
N SER A 61 -1.96 1.37 4.66
CA SER A 61 -2.29 -0.06 4.67
C SER A 61 -1.06 -0.92 4.38
N ASP A 62 -1.16 -2.22 4.68
CA ASP A 62 -0.26 -3.24 4.15
C ASP A 62 1.22 -3.01 4.49
N ASN A 63 1.53 -2.73 5.76
CA ASN A 63 2.90 -2.78 6.28
C ASN A 63 3.30 -4.18 6.78
N LYS A 64 2.33 -5.08 6.98
CA LYS A 64 2.49 -6.52 7.29
C LYS A 64 3.51 -6.82 8.40
N GLY A 65 3.50 -6.03 9.47
CA GLY A 65 4.38 -6.17 10.63
C GLY A 65 5.61 -5.25 10.62
N ASP A 66 5.88 -4.55 9.52
CA ASP A 66 6.96 -3.57 9.44
C ASP A 66 6.66 -2.30 10.22
N SER A 67 7.74 -1.66 10.67
CA SER A 67 7.73 -0.38 11.41
C SER A 67 8.97 0.44 11.01
N PRO A 68 9.18 1.64 11.59
CA PRO A 68 10.44 2.37 11.38
C PRO A 68 11.70 1.60 11.77
N LEU A 69 11.55 0.54 12.58
CA LEU A 69 12.67 -0.30 13.03
C LEU A 69 13.13 -1.31 11.97
N SER A 70 12.27 -1.67 11.02
CA SER A 70 12.53 -2.70 10.00
C SER A 70 12.45 -2.19 8.56
N SER A 71 11.86 -1.01 8.33
CA SER A 71 11.69 -0.44 7.00
C SER A 71 11.98 1.06 6.98
N VAL A 72 12.84 1.47 6.03
CA VAL A 72 13.09 2.88 5.74
C VAL A 72 11.87 3.57 5.11
N GLU A 73 11.04 2.88 4.33
CA GLU A 73 9.77 3.43 3.82
C GLU A 73 8.84 3.78 4.98
N PHE A 74 8.68 2.86 5.93
CA PHE A 74 7.84 3.11 7.10
C PHE A 74 8.44 4.22 7.98
N ALA A 75 9.77 4.25 8.13
CA ALA A 75 10.46 5.32 8.86
C ALA A 75 10.23 6.69 8.21
N ARG A 76 10.35 6.81 6.87
CA ARG A 76 10.02 8.03 6.12
C ARG A 76 8.58 8.44 6.31
N MET A 77 7.64 7.51 6.17
CA MET A 77 6.22 7.78 6.40
C MET A 77 6.02 8.38 7.80
N THR A 78 6.64 7.78 8.81
CA THR A 78 6.50 8.26 10.19
C THR A 78 7.08 9.66 10.39
N GLU A 79 8.24 9.95 9.79
CA GLU A 79 8.86 11.28 9.82
C GLU A 79 8.00 12.32 9.10
N TRP A 80 7.58 12.03 7.88
CA TRP A 80 6.78 12.90 7.02
C TRP A 80 5.39 13.19 7.59
N ILE A 81 4.81 12.22 8.30
CA ILE A 81 3.57 12.41 9.05
C ILE A 81 3.80 13.33 10.26
N LYS A 82 4.90 13.17 10.99
CA LYS A 82 5.26 14.10 12.08
C LYS A 82 5.46 15.52 11.54
N GLU A 83 6.07 15.68 10.36
CA GLU A 83 6.27 16.98 9.70
C GLU A 83 4.96 17.61 9.21
N GLY A 84 4.09 16.84 8.56
CA GLY A 84 2.80 17.31 8.04
C GLY A 84 1.74 17.57 9.10
N ASN A 85 1.97 17.08 10.34
CA ASN A 85 1.13 17.26 11.51
C ASN A 85 -0.38 17.01 11.23
N PRO A 86 -0.76 15.84 10.70
CA PRO A 86 -2.16 15.49 10.48
C PRO A 86 -2.90 15.34 11.81
N ALA A 87 -4.21 15.52 11.78
CA ALA A 87 -5.07 15.39 12.95
C ALA A 87 -5.24 13.94 13.42
N PHE A 88 -5.26 12.99 12.48
CA PHE A 88 -5.36 11.56 12.74
C PHE A 88 -4.88 10.72 11.55
N MET A 89 -4.79 9.42 11.76
CA MET A 89 -4.49 8.43 10.74
C MET A 89 -5.56 7.33 10.69
N ILE A 90 -5.92 6.92 9.48
CA ILE A 90 -6.71 5.73 9.20
C ILE A 90 -5.78 4.58 8.77
N GLY A 91 -5.90 3.42 9.40
CA GLY A 91 -5.27 2.18 8.95
C GLY A 91 -6.30 1.28 8.27
N LEU A 92 -5.98 0.72 7.11
CA LEU A 92 -6.87 -0.20 6.41
C LEU A 92 -6.50 -1.67 6.55
N GLY A 93 -5.69 -2.05 7.55
CA GLY A 93 -5.43 -3.44 7.90
C GLY A 93 -4.16 -4.01 7.25
N ASP A 94 -3.93 -5.30 7.49
CA ASP A 94 -2.68 -5.99 7.15
C ASP A 94 -1.47 -5.29 7.79
N HIS A 95 -1.63 -4.87 9.04
CA HIS A 95 -0.62 -4.24 9.87
C HIS A 95 0.27 -5.26 10.60
N VAL A 96 -0.18 -6.50 10.70
CA VAL A 96 0.57 -7.64 11.28
C VAL A 96 0.49 -8.89 10.40
N LYS A 97 1.37 -9.87 10.64
CA LYS A 97 1.39 -11.13 9.89
C LYS A 97 1.89 -12.31 10.72
N HIS A 98 1.16 -13.42 10.71
CA HIS A 98 1.58 -14.65 11.41
C HIS A 98 2.92 -15.18 10.91
N ARG A 99 3.77 -15.67 11.83
CA ARG A 99 5.13 -16.19 11.59
C ARG A 99 6.14 -15.19 11.04
N TRP A 100 5.76 -13.92 10.87
CA TRP A 100 6.69 -12.86 10.54
C TRP A 100 7.11 -12.15 11.83
N GLU A 101 8.24 -11.47 11.78
CA GLU A 101 8.61 -10.55 12.84
C GLU A 101 7.73 -9.30 12.74
N ASN A 102 7.00 -8.99 13.81
CA ASN A 102 6.04 -7.88 13.85
C ASN A 102 6.60 -6.76 14.71
N THR A 103 7.59 -6.03 14.18
CA THR A 103 8.17 -4.86 14.88
C THR A 103 7.16 -3.71 15.03
N PHE A 104 6.09 -3.72 14.25
CA PHE A 104 4.97 -2.78 14.34
C PHE A 104 4.33 -2.71 15.72
N ILE A 105 4.06 -3.84 16.38
CA ILE A 105 3.37 -3.87 17.69
C ILE A 105 4.19 -3.14 18.77
N PRO A 106 5.44 -3.53 19.07
CA PRO A 106 6.20 -2.85 20.12
C PRO A 106 6.48 -1.39 19.79
N TRP A 107 6.65 -1.05 18.51
CA TRP A 107 6.79 0.33 18.07
C TRP A 107 5.51 1.14 18.32
N LEU A 108 4.35 0.65 17.88
CA LEU A 108 3.05 1.30 18.06
C LEU A 108 2.76 1.54 19.55
N GLN A 109 3.03 0.54 20.39
CA GLN A 109 2.85 0.66 21.84
C GLN A 109 3.75 1.72 22.49
N SER A 110 4.90 2.02 21.86
CA SER A 110 5.89 3.00 22.34
C SER A 110 5.68 4.42 21.83
N GLU A 111 4.83 4.64 20.83
CA GLU A 111 4.59 5.95 20.22
C GLU A 111 3.22 6.51 20.67
N PRO A 112 3.17 7.46 21.64
CA PRO A 112 1.91 7.92 22.22
C PRO A 112 0.97 8.56 21.20
N TRP A 113 1.49 9.39 20.29
CA TRP A 113 0.68 10.03 19.25
C TRP A 113 -0.04 8.99 18.38
N TRP A 114 0.66 7.91 17.99
CA TRP A 114 0.06 6.88 17.16
C TRP A 114 -1.04 6.14 17.90
N ARG A 115 -0.85 5.82 19.18
CA ARG A 115 -1.93 5.20 19.96
C ARG A 115 -3.16 6.10 20.07
N GLU A 116 -2.97 7.40 20.22
CA GLU A 116 -4.08 8.34 20.42
C GLU A 116 -4.79 8.73 19.13
N HIS A 117 -4.09 8.65 17.99
CA HIS A 117 -4.55 9.21 16.71
C HIS A 117 -4.66 8.20 15.56
N PHE A 118 -4.39 6.92 15.81
CA PHE A 118 -4.49 5.86 14.80
C PHE A 118 -5.80 5.08 14.91
N TYR A 119 -6.55 5.02 13.81
CA TYR A 119 -7.82 4.31 13.67
C TYR A 119 -7.63 3.08 12.75
N PRO A 120 -7.12 1.94 13.29
CA PRO A 120 -6.87 0.74 12.50
C PRO A 120 -8.15 0.02 12.08
N ASN A 121 -8.09 -0.66 10.94
CA ASN A 121 -9.05 -1.67 10.52
C ASN A 121 -8.59 -3.06 11.00
N VAL A 122 -9.53 -3.98 11.17
CA VAL A 122 -9.22 -5.40 11.32
C VAL A 122 -9.32 -6.05 9.94
N ALA A 123 -8.24 -6.67 9.46
CA ALA A 123 -8.21 -7.36 8.17
C ALA A 123 -7.60 -8.77 8.30
N ASP A 124 -7.13 -9.30 7.18
CA ASP A 124 -6.61 -10.66 7.06
C ASP A 124 -5.37 -10.90 7.92
N GLY A 125 -4.42 -9.96 7.89
CA GLY A 125 -3.20 -10.01 8.65
C GLY A 125 -3.46 -10.05 10.14
N GLU A 126 -4.39 -9.23 10.62
CA GLU A 126 -4.83 -9.20 12.01
C GLU A 126 -5.50 -10.51 12.41
N ASN A 127 -6.45 -11.01 11.61
CA ASN A 127 -7.11 -12.29 11.85
C ASN A 127 -6.08 -13.43 11.92
N GLU A 128 -5.19 -13.53 10.93
CA GLU A 128 -4.18 -14.59 10.89
C GLU A 128 -3.20 -14.51 12.07
N TYR A 129 -2.81 -13.30 12.48
CA TYR A 129 -1.85 -13.11 13.56
C TYR A 129 -2.45 -13.44 14.94
N TYR A 130 -3.64 -12.91 15.24
CA TYR A 130 -4.24 -13.03 16.57
C TYR A 130 -5.08 -14.28 16.78
N SER A 131 -5.64 -14.87 15.70
CA SER A 131 -6.54 -16.00 15.88
C SER A 131 -5.81 -17.26 16.36
N PRO A 132 -6.46 -18.10 17.19
CA PRO A 132 -5.88 -19.38 17.60
C PRO A 132 -5.64 -20.37 16.45
N THR A 133 -6.33 -20.21 15.32
CA THR A 133 -6.21 -21.12 14.17
C THR A 133 -5.28 -20.58 13.07
N HIS A 134 -4.86 -19.32 13.20
CA HIS A 134 -4.00 -18.60 12.27
C HIS A 134 -4.51 -18.63 10.83
N ARG A 135 -5.82 -18.38 10.65
CA ARG A 135 -6.47 -18.28 9.34
C ARG A 135 -6.95 -16.86 9.12
N GLN A 136 -6.76 -16.36 7.91
CA GLN A 136 -7.30 -15.07 7.47
C GLN A 136 -8.84 -15.01 7.60
N SER A 137 -9.49 -16.17 7.40
CA SER A 137 -10.95 -16.31 7.47
C SER A 137 -11.55 -16.31 8.88
N ASP A 138 -10.73 -16.18 9.92
CA ASP A 138 -11.20 -16.17 11.32
C ASP A 138 -11.82 -14.80 11.65
N TYR A 139 -12.97 -14.55 11.04
CA TYR A 139 -13.68 -13.27 11.07
C TYR A 139 -13.84 -12.76 12.50
N GLY A 140 -13.31 -11.57 12.77
CA GLY A 140 -13.43 -10.92 14.07
C GLY A 140 -12.22 -11.08 14.99
N GLU A 141 -11.41 -12.13 14.78
CA GLU A 141 -10.35 -12.51 15.73
C GLU A 141 -9.19 -11.51 15.76
N GLY A 142 -9.05 -10.67 14.73
CA GLY A 142 -8.05 -9.60 14.68
C GLY A 142 -8.35 -8.38 15.57
N ALA A 143 -9.47 -8.35 16.28
CA ALA A 143 -9.88 -7.28 17.21
C ALA A 143 -8.81 -6.79 18.22
N PRO A 144 -7.87 -7.62 18.74
CA PRO A 144 -6.85 -7.15 19.68
C PRO A 144 -5.98 -6.00 19.19
N ILE A 145 -5.87 -5.77 17.87
CA ILE A 145 -5.18 -4.57 17.34
C ILE A 145 -5.85 -3.26 17.80
N LEU A 146 -7.17 -3.27 18.01
CA LEU A 146 -7.92 -2.09 18.46
C LEU A 146 -7.60 -1.74 19.92
N ASP A 147 -7.26 -2.76 20.72
CA ASP A 147 -6.84 -2.59 22.11
C ASP A 147 -5.44 -1.95 22.20
N LEU A 148 -4.58 -2.13 21.18
CA LEU A 148 -3.23 -1.52 21.14
C LEU A 148 -3.27 0.00 21.02
N VAL A 149 -4.32 0.54 20.41
CA VAL A 149 -4.55 1.98 20.25
C VAL A 149 -5.59 2.49 21.25
N GLU A 150 -6.03 1.71 22.23
CA GLU A 150 -7.05 2.14 23.19
C GLU A 150 -8.32 2.70 22.50
N LEU A 151 -8.76 2.06 21.40
CA LEU A 151 -9.82 2.58 20.53
C LEU A 151 -11.11 2.94 21.28
N GLU A 152 -11.45 2.19 22.34
CA GLU A 152 -12.58 2.47 23.23
C GLU A 152 -12.60 3.89 23.79
N ALA A 153 -11.43 4.51 23.96
CA ALA A 153 -11.31 5.87 24.48
C ALA A 153 -11.75 6.95 23.46
N HIS A 154 -11.83 6.62 22.16
CA HIS A 154 -12.10 7.60 21.10
C HIS A 154 -13.00 7.12 19.95
N ALA A 155 -13.48 5.88 19.95
CA ALA A 155 -14.58 5.43 19.10
C ALA A 155 -15.93 5.72 19.76
N SER A 156 -16.93 6.08 18.95
CA SER A 156 -18.27 6.41 19.45
C SER A 156 -19.13 5.17 19.64
N VAL A 157 -18.98 4.18 18.76
CA VAL A 157 -19.71 2.91 18.83
C VAL A 157 -18.79 1.78 18.40
N LEU A 158 -18.55 0.83 19.31
CA LEU A 158 -17.96 -0.46 18.97
C LEU A 158 -19.07 -1.49 18.76
N ARG A 159 -19.03 -2.18 17.62
CA ARG A 159 -19.96 -3.27 17.35
C ARG A 159 -19.61 -4.49 18.22
N PRO A 160 -20.59 -5.32 18.65
CA PRO A 160 -20.31 -6.52 19.44
C PRO A 160 -19.34 -7.53 18.80
N ASN A 161 -19.15 -7.51 17.47
CA ASN A 161 -18.15 -8.37 16.81
C ASN A 161 -16.70 -7.88 17.02
N ARG A 162 -16.50 -6.71 17.65
CA ARG A 162 -15.21 -6.08 17.99
C ARG A 162 -14.25 -5.81 16.82
N SER A 163 -14.70 -5.92 15.57
CA SER A 163 -13.87 -5.63 14.38
C SER A 163 -14.42 -4.52 13.51
N GLU A 164 -15.60 -4.04 13.83
CA GLU A 164 -16.26 -2.95 13.14
C GLU A 164 -16.66 -1.89 14.13
N TYR A 165 -16.48 -0.63 13.74
CA TYR A 165 -16.76 0.49 14.63
C TYR A 165 -17.06 1.77 13.86
N TYR A 166 -17.73 2.66 14.58
CA TYR A 166 -18.01 4.01 14.16
C TYR A 166 -17.33 4.98 15.13
N ALA A 167 -16.54 5.90 14.59
CA ALA A 167 -15.87 6.96 15.31
C ALA A 167 -16.32 8.33 14.80
N GLN A 168 -16.64 9.22 15.74
CA GLN A 168 -16.89 10.63 15.47
C GLN A 168 -15.68 11.43 15.96
N ILE A 169 -14.89 11.95 15.02
CA ILE A 169 -13.61 12.60 15.29
C ILE A 169 -13.79 14.10 15.10
N SER A 170 -13.74 14.87 16.18
CA SER A 170 -13.83 16.34 16.11
C SER A 170 -12.46 16.96 15.88
N VAL A 171 -12.32 17.72 14.80
CA VAL A 171 -11.09 18.44 14.44
C VAL A 171 -11.44 19.88 14.10
N ARG A 172 -11.08 20.82 14.98
CA ARG A 172 -11.51 22.23 14.87
C ARG A 172 -13.04 22.30 14.75
N ASP A 173 -13.55 22.93 13.69
CA ASP A 173 -14.98 23.07 13.42
C ASP A 173 -15.55 21.91 12.57
N TYR A 174 -14.73 20.90 12.25
CA TYR A 174 -15.13 19.74 11.46
C TYR A 174 -15.44 18.52 12.33
N THR A 175 -16.41 17.71 11.86
CA THR A 175 -16.68 16.38 12.40
C THR A 175 -16.41 15.34 11.32
N VAL A 176 -15.49 14.41 11.58
CA VAL A 176 -15.28 13.26 10.71
C VAL A 176 -16.05 12.06 11.24
N HIS A 177 -16.94 11.53 10.42
CA HIS A 177 -17.67 10.29 10.66
C HIS A 177 -16.93 9.14 9.98
N LEU A 178 -16.15 8.39 10.74
CA LEU A 178 -15.40 7.24 10.25
C LEU A 178 -16.15 5.94 10.57
N ILE A 179 -16.52 5.20 9.53
CA ILE A 179 -17.11 3.86 9.65
C ILE A 179 -16.09 2.84 9.12
N GLN A 180 -15.59 1.98 10.01
CA GLN A 180 -14.59 0.96 9.71
C GLN A 180 -15.25 -0.42 9.66
N MET A 181 -15.17 -1.06 8.50
CA MET A 181 -15.81 -2.33 8.18
C MET A 181 -14.77 -3.45 8.07
N HIS A 182 -15.10 -4.62 8.60
CA HIS A 182 -14.29 -5.81 8.42
C HIS A 182 -14.77 -6.57 7.19
N PHE A 183 -13.90 -6.68 6.19
CA PHE A 183 -14.12 -7.50 5.00
C PHE A 183 -12.82 -8.23 4.67
N SER A 184 -12.78 -9.52 5.00
CA SER A 184 -11.60 -10.37 4.77
C SER A 184 -11.50 -10.80 3.30
N ASP A 185 -10.30 -11.12 2.79
CA ASP A 185 -10.18 -11.76 1.47
C ASP A 185 -10.67 -13.22 1.49
N GLN A 186 -10.74 -13.80 2.70
CA GLN A 186 -11.13 -15.17 2.94
C GLN A 186 -12.36 -15.25 3.86
N PRO A 187 -13.33 -16.12 3.54
CA PRO A 187 -13.40 -16.97 2.36
C PRO A 187 -13.66 -16.18 1.07
N MET A 188 -13.42 -16.81 -0.08
CA MET A 188 -13.55 -16.11 -1.37
C MET A 188 -14.97 -15.61 -1.69
N ASP A 189 -15.99 -16.20 -1.05
CA ASP A 189 -17.39 -15.78 -1.15
C ASP A 189 -17.63 -14.48 -0.38
N ALA A 190 -17.87 -13.39 -1.12
CA ALA A 190 -18.10 -12.06 -0.57
C ALA A 190 -19.33 -12.00 0.37
N THR A 191 -20.31 -12.91 0.23
CA THR A 191 -21.49 -12.92 1.11
C THR A 191 -21.15 -13.44 2.51
N VAL A 192 -20.08 -14.22 2.64
CA VAL A 192 -19.56 -14.74 3.91
C VAL A 192 -18.48 -13.81 4.45
N ALA A 193 -17.54 -13.38 3.61
CA ALA A 193 -16.44 -12.50 4.01
C ALA A 193 -16.88 -11.09 4.38
N PHE A 194 -17.97 -10.59 3.77
CA PHE A 194 -18.66 -9.38 4.20
C PHE A 194 -20.11 -9.74 4.52
N PRO A 195 -20.45 -10.16 5.75
CA PRO A 195 -21.76 -10.72 6.04
C PRO A 195 -22.87 -9.66 5.98
N GLU A 196 -24.11 -10.11 5.78
CA GLU A 196 -25.27 -9.23 5.65
C GLU A 196 -25.52 -8.37 6.90
N SER A 197 -25.15 -8.89 8.07
CA SER A 197 -25.25 -8.16 9.33
C SER A 197 -24.30 -6.95 9.37
N SER A 198 -23.12 -7.05 8.77
CA SER A 198 -22.16 -5.94 8.63
C SER A 198 -22.65 -4.90 7.62
N ARG A 199 -23.11 -5.35 6.45
CA ARG A 199 -23.73 -4.44 5.45
C ARG A 199 -24.92 -3.69 6.02
N THR A 200 -25.77 -4.36 6.79
CA THR A 200 -26.93 -3.74 7.44
C THR A 200 -26.51 -2.71 8.47
N TRP A 201 -25.57 -3.07 9.35
CA TRP A 201 -25.05 -2.15 10.38
C TRP A 201 -24.42 -0.89 9.76
N MET A 202 -23.62 -1.04 8.72
CA MET A 202 -23.04 0.08 7.97
C MET A 202 -24.13 1.02 7.42
N MET A 203 -25.16 0.45 6.79
CA MET A 203 -26.27 1.21 6.20
C MET A 203 -27.11 1.92 7.26
N GLU A 204 -27.35 1.28 8.40
CA GLU A 204 -28.05 1.89 9.54
C GLU A 204 -27.24 3.03 10.15
N THR A 205 -25.94 2.83 10.33
CA THR A 205 -25.01 3.87 10.81
C THR A 205 -24.99 5.07 9.86
N LEU A 206 -24.84 4.85 8.55
CA LEU A 206 -24.89 5.90 7.54
C LEU A 206 -26.20 6.67 7.52
N LYS A 207 -27.34 5.97 7.68
CA LYS A 207 -28.67 6.61 7.77
C LYS A 207 -28.84 7.46 9.02
N GLY A 208 -28.19 7.07 10.12
CA GLY A 208 -28.21 7.81 11.38
C GLY A 208 -27.41 9.10 11.37
N ILE A 209 -26.54 9.31 10.38
CA ILE A 209 -25.72 10.53 10.28
C ILE A 209 -26.50 11.65 9.59
N GLU A 210 -26.83 12.68 10.37
CA GLU A 210 -27.33 13.96 9.86
C GLU A 210 -26.15 14.84 9.42
N LYS A 211 -25.71 14.65 8.17
CA LYS A 211 -24.55 15.35 7.59
C LYS A 211 -24.81 16.85 7.47
N GLY A 212 -24.01 17.67 8.13
CA GLY A 212 -23.92 19.12 7.98
C GLY A 212 -22.76 19.57 7.07
N ASP A 213 -22.61 20.88 6.90
CA ASP A 213 -21.64 21.49 5.97
C ASP A 213 -20.17 21.28 6.37
N LYS A 214 -19.92 20.95 7.64
CA LYS A 214 -18.59 20.69 8.23
C LYS A 214 -18.39 19.22 8.60
N ASP A 215 -19.22 18.35 8.05
CA ASP A 215 -19.12 16.91 8.28
C ASP A 215 -18.45 16.22 7.09
N LEU A 216 -17.52 15.32 7.39
CA LEU A 216 -16.87 14.44 6.42
C LEU A 216 -17.23 12.99 6.75
N ILE A 217 -17.83 12.26 5.82
CA ILE A 217 -18.20 10.86 5.99
C ILE A 217 -17.22 9.97 5.24
N ILE A 218 -16.54 9.09 5.98
CA ILE A 218 -15.58 8.13 5.46
C ILE A 218 -16.06 6.72 5.79
N VAL A 219 -16.14 5.85 4.78
CA VAL A 219 -16.45 4.44 4.96
C VAL A 219 -15.31 3.61 4.41
N ALA A 220 -14.76 2.73 5.24
CA ALA A 220 -13.51 2.04 4.97
C ALA A 220 -13.68 0.52 5.15
N ALA A 221 -13.08 -0.27 4.27
CA ALA A 221 -12.95 -1.71 4.44
C ALA A 221 -11.67 -2.22 3.77
N HIS A 222 -10.99 -3.20 4.37
CA HIS A 222 -10.00 -4.01 3.64
C HIS A 222 -10.74 -4.86 2.60
N SER A 223 -10.23 -5.01 1.36
CA SER A 223 -10.99 -5.77 0.36
C SER A 223 -10.14 -6.30 -0.79
N ARG A 224 -10.22 -7.61 -1.00
CA ARG A 224 -9.59 -8.37 -2.09
C ARG A 224 -9.61 -7.70 -3.46
N THR A 225 -10.74 -7.08 -3.83
CA THR A 225 -10.90 -6.51 -5.18
C THR A 225 -10.46 -5.06 -5.26
N GLY A 226 -10.21 -4.41 -4.13
CA GLY A 226 -9.95 -2.98 -4.08
C GLY A 226 -11.20 -2.11 -4.29
N ALA A 227 -12.38 -2.68 -4.52
CA ALA A 227 -13.63 -1.96 -4.73
C ALA A 227 -14.79 -2.73 -4.06
N TRP A 228 -14.87 -2.65 -2.73
CA TRP A 228 -15.84 -3.43 -1.95
C TRP A 228 -17.28 -2.91 -2.10
N ASP A 229 -17.48 -1.65 -2.49
CA ASP A 229 -18.80 -1.09 -2.75
C ASP A 229 -19.57 -1.88 -3.82
N MET A 230 -18.84 -2.51 -4.75
CA MET A 230 -19.39 -3.34 -5.82
C MET A 230 -20.09 -4.62 -5.33
N VAL A 231 -19.86 -5.03 -4.08
CA VAL A 231 -20.53 -6.21 -3.50
C VAL A 231 -21.88 -5.88 -2.86
N LEU A 232 -22.24 -4.60 -2.81
CA LEU A 232 -23.53 -4.14 -2.31
C LEU A 232 -24.63 -4.26 -3.37
N SER A 233 -25.89 -4.30 -2.93
CA SER A 233 -27.01 -4.14 -3.87
C SER A 233 -26.95 -2.74 -4.52
N PRO A 234 -27.51 -2.57 -5.73
CA PRO A 234 -27.52 -1.27 -6.41
C PRO A 234 -28.05 -0.13 -5.54
N GLU A 235 -29.10 -0.36 -4.76
CA GLU A 235 -29.72 0.65 -3.90
C GLU A 235 -28.82 1.03 -2.73
N ARG A 236 -28.15 0.05 -2.10
CA ARG A 236 -27.21 0.30 -1.01
C ARG A 236 -25.95 1.00 -1.50
N ARG A 237 -25.46 0.58 -2.67
CA ARG A 237 -24.32 1.22 -3.33
C ARG A 237 -24.61 2.66 -3.67
N GLN A 238 -25.77 2.93 -4.28
CA GLN A 238 -26.22 4.28 -4.58
C GLN A 238 -26.33 5.13 -3.31
N PHE A 239 -26.92 4.57 -2.25
CA PHE A 239 -27.05 5.28 -0.98
C PHE A 239 -25.69 5.61 -0.34
N LEU A 240 -24.75 4.65 -0.32
CA LEU A 240 -23.38 4.86 0.16
C LEU A 240 -22.70 5.99 -0.61
N LEU A 241 -22.65 5.88 -1.94
CA LEU A 241 -21.91 6.82 -2.81
C LEU A 241 -22.53 8.22 -2.86
N ASN A 242 -23.83 8.36 -2.54
CA ASN A 242 -24.49 9.66 -2.41
C ASN A 242 -24.32 10.29 -1.02
N LYS A 243 -23.86 9.54 -0.02
CA LYS A 243 -23.80 10.00 1.37
C LYS A 243 -22.36 10.20 1.84
N ALA A 244 -21.48 9.26 1.50
CA ALA A 244 -20.06 9.31 1.84
C ALA A 244 -19.31 10.35 1.00
N ASP A 245 -18.25 10.91 1.57
CA ASP A 245 -17.27 11.73 0.86
C ASP A 245 -16.10 10.88 0.38
N LEU A 246 -15.71 9.88 1.19
CA LEU A 246 -14.65 8.92 0.86
C LEU A 246 -15.11 7.49 1.12
N VAL A 247 -14.82 6.62 0.14
CA VAL A 247 -14.99 5.18 0.25
C VAL A 247 -13.62 4.52 0.08
N LEU A 248 -13.06 4.04 1.18
CA LEU A 248 -11.67 3.60 1.25
C LEU A 248 -11.57 2.07 1.15
N SER A 249 -10.54 1.61 0.44
CA SER A 249 -10.25 0.21 0.18
C SER A 249 -8.75 -0.05 0.19
N ALA A 250 -8.33 -1.31 0.34
CA ALA A 250 -6.93 -1.71 0.42
C ALA A 250 -6.66 -3.05 -0.31
N THR A 251 -5.65 -3.81 0.14
CA THR A 251 -5.36 -5.23 -0.22
C THR A 251 -4.76 -5.48 -1.59
N THR A 252 -5.20 -4.77 -2.63
CA THR A 252 -4.64 -4.95 -3.98
C THR A 252 -3.19 -4.46 -4.05
N HIS A 253 -2.78 -3.70 -3.03
CA HIS A 253 -1.53 -2.96 -2.92
C HIS A 253 -1.34 -1.92 -4.02
N ARG A 254 -2.35 -1.68 -4.87
CA ARG A 254 -2.33 -0.65 -5.91
C ARG A 254 -2.97 0.61 -5.36
N PHE A 255 -2.35 1.74 -5.65
CA PHE A 255 -3.00 3.02 -5.42
C PHE A 255 -3.87 3.39 -6.61
N GLU A 256 -5.10 3.79 -6.33
CA GLU A 256 -6.02 4.37 -7.30
C GLU A 256 -7.02 5.27 -6.57
N ALA A 257 -7.37 6.40 -7.17
CA ALA A 257 -8.49 7.23 -6.72
C ALA A 257 -9.42 7.44 -7.91
N TRP A 258 -10.70 7.15 -7.75
CA TRP A 258 -11.67 7.22 -8.84
C TRP A 258 -13.05 7.59 -8.34
N VAL A 259 -13.90 7.99 -9.28
CA VAL A 259 -15.34 8.11 -9.06
C VAL A 259 -16.01 7.00 -9.86
N PRO A 260 -16.87 6.16 -9.23
CA PRO A 260 -17.52 5.08 -9.95
C PRO A 260 -18.37 5.53 -11.13
N GLU A 261 -18.45 4.69 -12.16
CA GLU A 261 -19.29 4.96 -13.34
C GLU A 261 -20.75 5.23 -12.94
N GLY A 262 -21.33 6.29 -13.48
CA GLY A 262 -22.67 6.77 -13.13
C GLY A 262 -22.75 7.69 -11.91
N PHE A 263 -21.62 7.95 -11.23
CA PHE A 263 -21.53 8.80 -10.04
C PHE A 263 -20.64 10.03 -10.23
N ALA A 264 -20.36 10.45 -11.47
CA ALA A 264 -19.47 11.58 -11.77
C ALA A 264 -19.86 12.89 -11.03
N GLU A 265 -21.16 13.09 -10.83
CA GLU A 265 -21.74 14.24 -10.09
C GLU A 265 -21.90 13.97 -8.58
N GLY A 266 -21.60 12.76 -8.11
CA GLY A 266 -21.72 12.37 -6.70
C GLY A 266 -20.56 12.89 -5.86
N ASP A 267 -20.74 12.89 -4.54
CA ASP A 267 -19.77 13.42 -3.58
C ASP A 267 -18.60 12.47 -3.31
N ALA A 268 -18.86 11.15 -3.37
CA ALA A 268 -17.90 10.13 -2.98
C ALA A 268 -16.72 9.99 -3.96
N VAL A 269 -15.51 10.01 -3.42
CA VAL A 269 -14.31 9.49 -4.09
C VAL A 269 -13.97 8.12 -3.50
N CYS A 270 -13.85 7.13 -4.37
CA CYS A 270 -13.32 5.83 -4.00
C CYS A 270 -11.80 5.86 -4.06
N VAL A 271 -11.14 5.30 -3.04
CA VAL A 271 -9.67 5.27 -2.96
C VAL A 271 -9.20 3.90 -2.55
N ASN A 272 -8.35 3.28 -3.39
CA ASN A 272 -7.50 2.18 -2.99
C ASN A 272 -6.16 2.75 -2.51
N THR A 273 -5.77 2.43 -1.29
CA THR A 273 -4.72 3.17 -0.59
C THR A 273 -3.29 2.80 -0.98
N GLY A 274 -3.08 1.82 -1.86
CA GLY A 274 -1.74 1.30 -2.12
C GLY A 274 -1.19 0.50 -0.96
N SER A 275 0.12 0.58 -0.72
CA SER A 275 0.77 -0.17 0.36
C SER A 275 2.06 0.51 0.79
N VAL A 276 2.30 0.55 2.10
CA VAL A 276 3.52 1.12 2.68
C VAL A 276 4.74 0.28 2.30
N ASN A 277 4.67 -1.04 2.37
CA ASN A 277 5.83 -1.93 2.21
C ASN A 277 5.75 -2.93 1.04
N TYR A 278 4.55 -3.19 0.54
CA TYR A 278 4.28 -4.29 -0.39
C TYR A 278 3.58 -3.84 -1.68
N PRO A 279 4.00 -2.77 -2.37
CA PRO A 279 3.24 -2.18 -3.48
C PRO A 279 2.89 -3.19 -4.57
N GLY A 280 1.73 -2.96 -5.17
CA GLY A 280 1.24 -3.71 -6.31
C GLY A 280 1.85 -3.23 -7.63
N PRO A 281 1.45 -3.85 -8.74
CA PRO A 281 1.75 -3.33 -10.06
C PRO A 281 1.32 -1.87 -10.17
N MET A 282 2.12 -1.07 -10.87
CA MET A 282 1.78 0.32 -11.12
C MET A 282 1.61 1.17 -9.85
N ALA A 283 2.16 0.79 -8.69
CA ALA A 283 2.26 1.65 -7.51
C ALA A 283 3.68 1.59 -6.93
N ALA A 284 4.14 2.69 -6.35
CA ALA A 284 5.32 2.70 -5.48
C ALA A 284 4.89 2.40 -4.04
N ASN A 285 5.84 2.09 -3.16
CA ASN A 285 5.63 2.15 -1.72
C ASN A 285 5.06 3.53 -1.35
N GLY A 286 3.96 3.60 -0.61
CA GLY A 286 3.32 4.87 -0.33
C GLY A 286 2.17 4.83 0.67
N TYR A 287 1.65 6.02 0.94
CA TYR A 287 0.49 6.27 1.79
C TYR A 287 -0.29 7.48 1.23
N VAL A 288 -1.53 7.66 1.67
CA VAL A 288 -2.38 8.78 1.21
C VAL A 288 -2.41 9.88 2.26
N GLU A 289 -2.24 11.12 1.84
CA GLU A 289 -2.57 12.32 2.61
C GLU A 289 -3.82 12.97 2.03
N VAL A 290 -4.70 13.43 2.90
CA VAL A 290 -5.96 14.09 2.53
C VAL A 290 -6.05 15.45 3.20
N HIS A 291 -6.17 16.49 2.38
CA HIS A 291 -6.30 17.88 2.80
C HIS A 291 -7.68 18.40 2.42
N LEU A 292 -8.49 18.75 3.41
CA LEU A 292 -9.75 19.45 3.22
C LEU A 292 -9.51 20.95 3.36
N ILE A 293 -9.80 21.69 2.29
CA ILE A 293 -9.66 23.14 2.22
C ILE A 293 -11.03 23.72 1.88
N GLU A 294 -11.61 24.53 2.76
CA GLU A 294 -13.00 24.99 2.68
C GLU A 294 -13.34 25.68 1.37
N SER A 295 -12.44 26.50 0.84
CA SER A 295 -12.65 27.24 -0.41
C SER A 295 -12.41 26.40 -1.67
N VAL A 296 -11.89 25.18 -1.54
CA VAL A 296 -11.40 24.36 -2.65
C VAL A 296 -12.13 23.02 -2.72
N GLY A 297 -12.15 22.24 -1.63
CA GLY A 297 -12.68 20.88 -1.58
C GLY A 297 -11.68 19.90 -0.93
N ILE A 298 -11.78 18.63 -1.30
CA ILE A 298 -10.90 17.56 -0.82
C ILE A 298 -9.75 17.38 -1.81
N VAL A 299 -8.52 17.47 -1.34
CA VAL A 299 -7.30 17.22 -2.12
C VAL A 299 -6.63 15.97 -1.56
N GLY A 300 -6.36 14.98 -2.41
CA GLY A 300 -5.63 13.77 -2.04
C GLY A 300 -4.25 13.70 -2.71
N GLN A 301 -3.26 13.22 -1.97
CA GLN A 301 -1.89 12.97 -2.43
C GLN A 301 -1.46 11.54 -2.06
N TYR A 302 -1.01 10.74 -3.03
CA TYR A 302 -0.34 9.46 -2.74
C TYR A 302 1.16 9.66 -2.64
N ILE A 303 1.65 9.82 -1.42
CA ILE A 303 3.04 10.13 -1.13
C ILE A 303 3.93 8.90 -1.38
N ASP A 304 4.85 9.04 -2.34
CA ASP A 304 5.80 8.00 -2.74
C ASP A 304 6.98 7.91 -1.75
N LEU A 305 6.98 6.88 -0.92
CA LEU A 305 7.97 6.60 0.11
C LEU A 305 9.32 6.14 -0.44
N THR A 306 9.42 5.91 -1.75
CA THR A 306 10.71 5.63 -2.38
C THR A 306 11.53 6.90 -2.60
N GLN A 307 10.89 8.07 -2.55
CA GLN A 307 11.53 9.37 -2.63
C GLN A 307 12.28 9.68 -1.34
N THR A 308 13.23 10.61 -1.42
CA THR A 308 14.06 11.04 -0.28
C THR A 308 13.52 12.29 0.38
N GLU A 309 12.42 12.84 -0.13
CA GLU A 309 11.77 14.04 0.38
C GLU A 309 10.25 13.90 0.19
N ARG A 310 9.49 14.47 1.13
CA ARG A 310 8.04 14.62 1.01
C ARG A 310 7.75 15.79 0.07
N ARG A 311 6.97 15.57 -0.98
CA ARG A 311 6.66 16.59 -1.98
C ARG A 311 5.31 16.35 -2.65
N LEU A 312 4.83 17.38 -3.34
CA LEU A 312 3.61 17.32 -4.15
C LEU A 312 3.72 16.23 -5.20
N GLN A 313 2.63 15.50 -5.39
CA GLN A 313 2.51 14.43 -6.36
C GLN A 313 1.76 14.95 -7.60
N GLN A 314 1.75 14.15 -8.66
CA GLN A 314 1.16 14.55 -9.93
C GLN A 314 0.47 13.40 -10.66
N GLY A 315 -0.35 13.77 -11.64
CA GLY A 315 -1.08 12.83 -12.48
C GLY A 315 -2.00 11.97 -11.62
N ARG A 316 -1.98 10.66 -11.85
CA ARG A 316 -2.83 9.73 -11.10
C ARG A 316 -2.57 9.69 -9.59
N PHE A 317 -1.43 10.18 -9.10
CA PHE A 317 -1.06 10.20 -7.68
C PHE A 317 -1.53 11.45 -6.92
N ALA A 318 -2.19 12.39 -7.59
CA ALA A 318 -2.75 13.59 -6.99
C ALA A 318 -4.13 13.87 -7.56
N TRP A 319 -5.10 14.16 -6.70
CA TRP A 319 -6.47 14.41 -7.13
C TRP A 319 -7.17 15.45 -6.28
N ILE A 320 -8.21 16.06 -6.84
CA ILE A 320 -9.12 16.96 -6.16
C ILE A 320 -10.56 16.54 -6.42
N LYS A 321 -11.38 16.58 -5.38
CA LYS A 321 -12.84 16.62 -5.44
C LYS A 321 -13.30 17.99 -4.96
N PRO A 322 -13.63 18.92 -5.88
CA PRO A 322 -14.19 20.21 -5.53
C PRO A 322 -15.55 20.04 -4.87
N LYS A 323 -15.97 21.02 -4.06
CA LYS A 323 -17.31 21.02 -3.44
C LYS A 323 -18.43 20.90 -4.48
N ASP A 324 -18.35 21.67 -5.56
CA ASP A 324 -19.39 21.78 -6.58
C ASP A 324 -18.94 21.25 -7.95
N GLY A 325 -18.22 20.13 -7.99
CA GLY A 325 -17.74 19.61 -9.28
C GLY A 325 -17.22 18.18 -9.26
N PRO A 326 -16.93 17.63 -10.45
CA PRO A 326 -16.41 16.28 -10.57
C PRO A 326 -14.99 16.20 -10.00
N MET A 327 -14.62 15.00 -9.54
CA MET A 327 -13.23 14.70 -9.22
C MET A 327 -12.37 14.84 -10.47
N ARG A 328 -11.15 15.35 -10.30
CA ARG A 328 -10.13 15.37 -11.36
C ARG A 328 -8.74 15.10 -10.79
N TYR A 329 -7.88 14.53 -11.61
CA TYR A 329 -6.46 14.43 -11.30
C TYR A 329 -5.78 15.81 -11.38
N LEU A 330 -4.73 15.98 -10.59
CA LEU A 330 -3.98 17.22 -10.47
C LEU A 330 -2.54 17.05 -10.95
N ASN A 331 -2.00 18.12 -11.53
CA ASN A 331 -0.57 18.26 -11.72
C ASN A 331 -0.09 19.45 -10.89
N LEU A 332 0.27 19.18 -9.62
CA LEU A 332 0.64 20.23 -8.67
C LEU A 332 2.12 20.61 -8.71
N ARG A 333 2.94 19.86 -9.45
CA ARG A 333 4.34 20.22 -9.66
C ARG A 333 4.47 21.14 -10.89
N PRO A 334 5.34 22.16 -10.88
CA PRO A 334 5.64 22.95 -12.07
C PRO A 334 6.02 22.03 -13.24
N ALA A 335 5.69 22.45 -14.47
CA ALA A 335 5.84 21.70 -15.72
C ALA A 335 7.28 21.34 -16.15
N ALA A 336 8.15 20.90 -15.22
CA ALA A 336 9.15 19.91 -15.56
C ALA A 336 8.40 18.73 -16.20
N ALA A 337 8.91 18.25 -17.34
CA ALA A 337 8.25 17.30 -18.23
C ALA A 337 7.49 16.22 -17.46
N ASP A 338 6.34 15.80 -17.99
CA ASP A 338 5.59 14.66 -17.49
C ASP A 338 6.54 13.46 -17.29
N GLU A 339 7.03 13.30 -16.05
CA GLU A 339 8.11 12.35 -15.71
C GLU A 339 7.72 10.91 -16.04
N THR A 340 6.41 10.65 -16.23
CA THR A 340 5.90 9.34 -16.63
C THR A 340 6.09 9.04 -18.12
N ASN A 341 5.93 10.06 -18.97
CA ASN A 341 5.92 9.92 -20.43
C ASN A 341 7.22 10.38 -21.11
N GLU A 342 8.12 11.02 -20.39
CA GLU A 342 9.45 11.36 -20.91
C GLU A 342 10.24 10.09 -21.30
N PRO A 343 10.77 10.01 -22.54
CA PRO A 343 11.64 8.91 -22.94
C PRO A 343 12.93 8.90 -22.11
N LEU A 344 13.16 7.82 -21.38
CA LEU A 344 14.33 7.60 -20.52
C LEU A 344 15.50 6.98 -21.27
N ALA A 345 15.19 6.16 -22.28
CA ALA A 345 16.14 5.51 -23.18
C ALA A 345 15.48 5.26 -24.53
N ASN A 346 16.28 4.99 -25.57
CA ASN A 346 15.77 4.56 -26.88
C ASN A 346 16.48 3.26 -27.29
N LEU A 347 15.78 2.15 -27.20
CA LEU A 347 16.31 0.82 -27.43
C LEU A 347 16.48 0.54 -28.92
N SER A 348 17.69 0.15 -29.32
CA SER A 348 17.98 -0.30 -30.69
C SER A 348 17.43 -1.70 -30.97
N GLU A 349 17.36 -2.55 -29.93
CA GLU A 349 16.86 -3.92 -29.95
C GLU A 349 15.99 -4.17 -28.70
N PRO A 350 15.03 -5.11 -28.73
CA PRO A 350 14.26 -5.46 -27.54
C PRO A 350 15.12 -6.21 -26.52
N PHE A 351 14.72 -6.17 -25.25
CA PHE A 351 15.25 -7.01 -24.19
C PHE A 351 14.15 -7.88 -23.61
N ASP A 352 14.37 -9.19 -23.50
CA ASP A 352 13.42 -10.06 -22.81
C ASP A 352 13.53 -9.94 -21.27
N ALA A 353 12.52 -10.47 -20.56
CA ALA A 353 12.47 -10.39 -19.10
C ALA A 353 13.69 -11.05 -18.41
N THR A 354 14.26 -12.10 -19.01
CA THR A 354 15.41 -12.84 -18.48
C THR A 354 16.70 -12.03 -18.65
N GLU A 355 16.88 -11.40 -19.80
CA GLU A 355 18.01 -10.51 -20.08
C GLU A 355 18.03 -9.34 -19.09
N ILE A 356 16.87 -8.70 -18.88
CA ILE A 356 16.72 -7.64 -17.88
C ILE A 356 17.05 -8.16 -16.48
N GLU A 357 16.47 -9.29 -16.06
CA GLU A 357 16.73 -9.88 -14.73
C GLU A 357 18.22 -10.15 -14.50
N GLN A 358 18.91 -10.71 -15.49
CA GLN A 358 20.34 -11.00 -15.41
C GLN A 358 21.17 -9.72 -15.35
N GLY A 359 20.85 -8.74 -16.22
CA GLY A 359 21.52 -7.43 -16.25
C GLY A 359 21.40 -6.69 -14.92
N LEU A 360 20.19 -6.62 -14.36
CA LEU A 360 19.96 -5.97 -13.06
C LEU A 360 20.63 -6.70 -11.91
N SER A 361 20.61 -8.04 -11.92
CA SER A 361 21.31 -8.83 -10.91
C SER A 361 22.82 -8.57 -10.94
N GLN A 362 23.42 -8.45 -12.12
CA GLN A 362 24.83 -8.09 -12.25
C GLN A 362 25.12 -6.66 -11.79
N LEU A 363 24.29 -5.69 -12.17
CA LEU A 363 24.41 -4.30 -11.75
C LEU A 363 24.36 -4.17 -10.22
N ILE A 364 23.38 -4.81 -9.59
CA ILE A 364 23.25 -4.80 -8.11
C ILE A 364 24.49 -5.41 -7.47
N LYS A 365 24.98 -6.55 -7.95
CA LYS A 365 26.21 -7.18 -7.43
C LYS A 365 27.41 -6.26 -7.56
N ALA A 366 27.59 -5.62 -8.70
CA ALA A 366 28.68 -4.67 -8.92
C ALA A 366 28.62 -3.47 -7.98
N LYS A 367 27.42 -2.94 -7.73
CA LYS A 367 27.20 -1.79 -6.83
C LYS A 367 27.41 -2.09 -5.36
N THR A 368 26.96 -3.26 -4.92
CA THR A 368 26.77 -3.54 -3.50
C THR A 368 27.78 -4.55 -2.95
N GLY A 369 28.45 -5.30 -3.83
CA GLY A 369 29.34 -6.39 -3.44
C GLY A 369 28.60 -7.55 -2.77
N VAL A 370 27.31 -7.74 -3.04
CA VAL A 370 26.54 -8.89 -2.53
C VAL A 370 26.91 -10.16 -3.26
N ASP A 371 26.79 -11.30 -2.57
CA ASP A 371 27.03 -12.61 -3.15
C ASP A 371 25.92 -12.96 -4.17
N PHE A 372 24.68 -12.63 -3.80
CA PHE A 372 23.47 -12.84 -4.61
C PHE A 372 22.67 -11.56 -4.76
N ALA A 373 22.20 -11.34 -5.97
CA ALA A 373 21.14 -10.38 -6.25
C ALA A 373 20.00 -11.13 -6.92
N LEU A 374 18.78 -10.83 -6.47
CA LEU A 374 17.55 -11.33 -7.03
C LEU A 374 16.72 -10.13 -7.44
N VAL A 375 16.21 -10.18 -8.66
CA VAL A 375 15.26 -9.21 -9.19
C VAL A 375 14.20 -10.04 -9.90
N GLY A 376 12.93 -9.80 -9.61
CA GLY A 376 11.85 -10.48 -10.34
C GLY A 376 11.32 -9.56 -11.43
N THR A 377 11.44 -9.98 -12.69
CA THR A 377 10.83 -9.30 -13.85
C THR A 377 9.58 -10.05 -14.29
N ARG A 378 8.59 -9.32 -14.82
CA ARG A 378 7.33 -9.84 -15.36
C ARG A 378 7.34 -9.83 -16.88
N GLN A 379 7.91 -8.79 -17.49
CA GLN A 379 7.91 -8.57 -18.93
C GLN A 379 9.22 -7.96 -19.40
N GLY A 380 9.49 -8.10 -20.70
CA GLY A 380 10.60 -7.44 -21.38
C GLY A 380 10.31 -5.98 -21.73
N LEU A 381 11.21 -5.40 -22.52
CA LEU A 381 11.07 -4.08 -23.14
C LEU A 381 11.21 -4.22 -24.66
N ASP A 382 10.27 -3.62 -25.39
CA ASP A 382 10.33 -3.59 -26.85
C ASP A 382 11.33 -2.55 -27.36
N LYS A 383 11.73 -2.70 -28.63
CA LYS A 383 12.53 -1.72 -29.35
C LYS A 383 11.84 -0.35 -29.40
N GLY A 384 12.61 0.73 -29.25
CA GLY A 384 12.12 2.11 -29.32
C GLY A 384 12.21 2.88 -27.99
N PRO A 385 11.47 4.00 -27.86
CA PRO A 385 11.55 4.83 -26.67
C PRO A 385 10.96 4.11 -25.45
N VAL A 386 11.73 4.05 -24.37
CA VAL A 386 11.31 3.50 -23.08
C VAL A 386 10.94 4.67 -22.17
N THR A 387 9.68 4.73 -21.76
CA THR A 387 9.20 5.71 -20.78
C THR A 387 9.32 5.16 -19.36
N ARG A 388 9.11 6.00 -18.34
CA ARG A 388 9.07 5.55 -16.94
C ARG A 388 7.92 4.56 -16.70
N GLU A 389 6.78 4.77 -17.34
CA GLU A 389 5.67 3.82 -17.30
C GLU A 389 6.05 2.45 -17.87
N ALA A 390 6.69 2.40 -19.04
CA ALA A 390 7.18 1.14 -19.61
C ALA A 390 8.16 0.43 -18.66
N ALA A 391 9.06 1.19 -18.01
CA ALA A 391 9.97 0.66 -17.00
C ALA A 391 9.24 0.13 -15.74
N TRP A 392 8.14 0.75 -15.31
CA TRP A 392 7.32 0.28 -14.19
C TRP A 392 6.60 -1.04 -14.49
N GLN A 393 6.19 -1.25 -15.74
CA GLN A 393 5.47 -2.46 -16.15
C GLN A 393 6.39 -3.69 -16.20
N VAL A 394 7.71 -3.51 -16.35
CA VAL A 394 8.72 -4.59 -16.27
C VAL A 394 8.60 -5.39 -14.98
N PHE A 395 8.19 -4.76 -13.87
CA PHE A 395 8.12 -5.42 -12.57
C PHE A 395 6.67 -5.73 -12.17
N GLY A 396 6.46 -6.91 -11.58
CA GLY A 396 5.17 -7.25 -10.98
C GLY A 396 4.86 -6.44 -9.73
N LYS A 397 5.89 -5.92 -9.05
CA LYS A 397 5.82 -5.01 -7.91
C LYS A 397 7.00 -4.06 -8.01
N ASN A 398 6.76 -2.75 -7.91
CA ASN A 398 7.84 -1.75 -7.97
C ASN A 398 8.38 -1.51 -6.56
N THR A 399 9.28 -2.37 -6.12
CA THR A 399 9.80 -2.37 -4.74
C THR A 399 11.23 -1.87 -4.66
N ASN A 400 11.64 -1.54 -3.43
CA ASN A 400 13.04 -1.39 -3.09
C ASN A 400 13.70 -2.76 -2.84
N ILE A 401 14.92 -2.91 -3.34
CA ILE A 401 15.79 -4.05 -3.04
C ILE A 401 16.47 -3.82 -1.69
N ARG A 402 16.50 -4.87 -0.86
CA ARG A 402 17.10 -4.90 0.47
C ARG A 402 18.24 -5.91 0.50
N ILE A 403 19.29 -5.61 1.26
CA ILE A 403 20.39 -6.53 1.49
C ILE A 403 20.21 -7.18 2.86
N VAL A 404 20.21 -8.52 2.89
CA VAL A 404 20.14 -9.31 4.12
C VAL A 404 21.45 -10.02 4.36
N ARG A 405 21.93 -9.97 5.59
CA ARG A 405 23.13 -10.68 6.07
C ARG A 405 22.73 -12.00 6.69
N ILE A 406 23.15 -13.10 6.08
CA ILE A 406 22.73 -14.46 6.44
C ILE A 406 23.95 -15.21 6.97
N PRO A 407 23.98 -15.61 8.25
CA PRO A 407 25.04 -16.46 8.76
C PRO A 407 25.12 -17.77 7.96
N MET A 408 26.34 -18.24 7.65
CA MET A 408 26.55 -19.45 6.86
C MET A 408 25.80 -20.66 7.42
N ALA A 409 25.73 -20.77 8.74
CA ALA A 409 25.02 -21.84 9.44
C ALA A 409 23.50 -21.86 9.16
N LYS A 410 22.93 -20.76 8.68
CA LYS A 410 21.49 -20.57 8.40
C LYS A 410 21.17 -20.51 6.90
N VAL A 411 22.15 -20.77 6.03
CA VAL A 411 21.98 -20.54 4.58
C VAL A 411 21.19 -21.64 3.86
N LEU A 412 21.27 -22.90 4.32
CA LEU A 412 20.68 -24.02 3.58
C LEU A 412 19.16 -23.86 3.32
N PRO A 413 18.33 -23.46 4.29
CA PRO A 413 16.92 -23.17 4.03
C PRO A 413 16.71 -22.04 3.02
N VAL A 414 17.57 -21.03 3.04
CA VAL A 414 17.53 -19.90 2.10
C VAL A 414 17.83 -20.39 0.68
N LEU A 415 18.84 -21.25 0.49
CA LEU A 415 19.12 -21.83 -0.82
C LEU A 415 17.95 -22.65 -1.37
N GLY A 416 17.26 -23.38 -0.49
CA GLY A 416 16.02 -24.06 -0.83
C GLY A 416 14.92 -23.09 -1.31
N LEU A 417 14.71 -22.00 -0.58
CA LEU A 417 13.76 -20.95 -0.96
C LEU A 417 14.11 -20.31 -2.32
N LEU A 418 15.40 -20.03 -2.54
CA LEU A 418 15.90 -19.38 -3.74
C LEU A 418 16.12 -20.34 -4.92
N GLN A 419 15.85 -21.63 -4.73
CA GLN A 419 16.09 -22.68 -5.72
C GLN A 419 17.53 -22.69 -6.26
N LYS A 420 18.51 -22.49 -5.37
CA LYS A 420 19.94 -22.53 -5.68
C LYS A 420 20.57 -23.76 -5.04
N THR A 421 21.52 -24.39 -5.73
CA THR A 421 22.13 -25.66 -5.29
C THR A 421 23.48 -25.49 -4.62
N GLU A 422 24.23 -24.45 -4.96
CA GLU A 422 25.61 -24.27 -4.47
C GLU A 422 25.94 -22.79 -4.26
N LEU A 423 26.83 -22.56 -3.30
CA LEU A 423 27.44 -21.29 -3.02
C LEU A 423 28.96 -21.47 -2.95
N ALA A 424 29.70 -20.50 -3.47
CA ALA A 424 31.13 -20.34 -3.20
C ALA A 424 31.37 -19.05 -2.40
N PRO A 425 30.83 -18.92 -1.17
CA PRO A 425 30.89 -17.68 -0.43
C PRO A 425 32.28 -17.49 0.17
N GLN A 426 32.77 -16.27 0.16
CA GLN A 426 34.03 -15.90 0.79
C GLN A 426 33.76 -15.38 2.21
N GLY A 427 33.39 -16.27 3.14
CA GLY A 427 33.22 -15.87 4.55
C GLY A 427 32.21 -16.68 5.35
N ASN A 428 31.91 -16.19 6.55
CA ASN A 428 30.92 -16.76 7.48
C ASN A 428 29.52 -16.12 7.36
N ILE A 429 29.37 -15.10 6.52
CA ILE A 429 28.13 -14.39 6.22
C ILE A 429 27.96 -14.35 4.71
N ILE A 430 26.71 -14.51 4.26
CA ILE A 430 26.30 -14.30 2.88
C ILE A 430 25.41 -13.07 2.84
N ARG A 431 25.64 -12.21 1.85
CA ARG A 431 24.83 -11.03 1.60
C ARG A 431 23.94 -11.29 0.39
N VAL A 432 22.64 -11.18 0.58
CA VAL A 432 21.63 -11.38 -0.47
C VAL A 432 20.85 -10.09 -0.67
N ALA A 433 20.92 -9.52 -1.86
CA ALA A 433 20.03 -8.45 -2.30
C ALA A 433 18.74 -9.06 -2.89
N ALA A 434 17.58 -8.70 -2.36
CA ALA A 434 16.29 -9.18 -2.84
C ALA A 434 15.17 -8.13 -2.68
N PRO A 435 14.07 -8.21 -3.44
CA PRO A 435 12.88 -7.40 -3.22
C PRO A 435 12.34 -7.58 -1.80
N HIS A 436 11.75 -6.54 -1.22
CA HIS A 436 11.24 -6.56 0.16
C HIS A 436 10.39 -7.79 0.51
N PRO A 437 9.41 -8.23 -0.32
CA PRO A 437 8.63 -9.43 -0.01
C PRO A 437 9.47 -10.72 0.03
N THR A 438 10.44 -10.85 -0.87
CA THR A 438 11.37 -11.99 -0.90
C THR A 438 12.31 -11.95 0.31
N MET A 439 12.75 -10.76 0.70
CA MET A 439 13.55 -10.52 1.89
C MET A 439 12.83 -11.03 3.16
N THR A 440 11.54 -10.71 3.34
CA THR A 440 10.76 -11.21 4.49
C THR A 440 10.72 -12.75 4.52
N GLY A 441 10.58 -13.38 3.34
CA GLY A 441 10.66 -14.83 3.20
C GLY A 441 12.03 -15.39 3.61
N ILE A 442 13.13 -14.76 3.18
CA ILE A 442 14.51 -15.12 3.55
C ILE A 442 14.69 -15.07 5.07
N ILE A 443 14.27 -13.97 5.71
CA ILE A 443 14.38 -13.78 7.17
C ILE A 443 13.65 -14.90 7.90
N THR A 444 12.42 -15.19 7.48
CA THR A 444 11.57 -16.22 8.07
C THR A 444 12.20 -17.61 7.96
N VAL A 445 12.64 -18.04 6.76
CA VAL A 445 13.20 -19.39 6.57
C VAL A 445 14.58 -19.56 7.19
N ALA A 446 15.37 -18.49 7.27
CA ALA A 446 16.66 -18.50 7.95
C ALA A 446 16.51 -18.47 9.48
N GLY A 447 15.33 -18.09 10.00
CA GLY A 447 15.12 -17.85 11.43
C GLY A 447 16.05 -16.76 11.96
N ILE A 448 16.17 -15.65 11.22
CA ILE A 448 16.86 -14.42 11.63
C ILE A 448 15.81 -13.31 11.86
N THR A 449 16.25 -12.14 12.30
CA THR A 449 15.40 -10.97 12.54
C THR A 449 15.71 -9.85 11.53
N HIS A 450 14.91 -8.79 11.54
CA HIS A 450 15.12 -7.57 10.75
C HIS A 450 16.47 -6.89 11.02
N GLU A 451 17.13 -7.15 12.16
CA GLU A 451 18.51 -6.70 12.41
C GLU A 451 19.53 -7.23 11.39
N ALA A 452 19.18 -8.33 10.69
CA ALA A 452 20.00 -8.87 9.61
C ALA A 452 19.96 -8.02 8.33
N ILE A 453 18.94 -7.17 8.15
CA ILE A 453 18.84 -6.22 7.04
C ILE A 453 19.94 -5.18 7.21
N GLU A 454 20.63 -4.85 6.12
CA GLU A 454 21.59 -3.75 6.13
C GLU A 454 20.86 -2.42 6.27
N PRO A 455 21.30 -1.55 7.20
CA PRO A 455 20.62 -0.29 7.47
C PRO A 455 20.65 0.60 6.23
N GLN A 456 19.55 1.31 6.01
CA GLN A 456 19.43 2.33 4.97
C GLN A 456 19.02 3.65 5.63
N ALA A 457 19.72 4.73 5.27
CA ALA A 457 19.41 6.06 5.77
C ALA A 457 18.13 6.63 5.09
N LEU A 458 17.45 7.55 5.77
CA LEU A 458 16.20 8.16 5.28
C LEU A 458 16.41 8.95 4.00
N GLU A 459 17.58 9.56 3.84
CA GLU A 459 18.02 10.31 2.67
C GLU A 459 18.56 9.43 1.52
N ASP A 460 18.72 8.12 1.73
CA ASP A 460 19.24 7.22 0.71
C ASP A 460 18.15 6.80 -0.27
N LYS A 461 18.30 7.11 -1.57
CA LYS A 461 17.37 6.69 -2.63
C LYS A 461 17.14 5.19 -2.69
N GLY A 462 18.05 4.40 -2.12
CA GLY A 462 17.98 2.95 -2.06
C GLY A 462 18.20 2.30 -3.41
N LEU A 463 17.83 1.03 -3.48
CA LEU A 463 17.97 0.19 -4.67
C LEU A 463 16.59 -0.05 -5.30
N ARG A 464 15.95 1.02 -5.79
CA ARG A 464 14.64 0.91 -6.45
C ARG A 464 14.77 0.14 -7.75
N GLN A 465 13.89 -0.83 -7.98
CA GLN A 465 13.92 -1.64 -9.20
C GLN A 465 13.85 -0.81 -10.48
N VAL A 466 12.97 0.20 -10.52
CA VAL A 466 12.81 1.09 -11.67
C VAL A 466 14.05 1.95 -11.91
N ASP A 467 14.64 2.53 -10.86
CA ASP A 467 15.83 3.36 -11.01
C ASP A 467 17.05 2.51 -11.42
N LEU A 468 17.17 1.28 -10.89
CA LEU A 468 18.18 0.32 -11.32
C LEU A 468 18.00 -0.10 -12.78
N LEU A 469 16.76 -0.25 -13.25
CA LEU A 469 16.46 -0.53 -14.64
C LEU A 469 16.92 0.61 -15.54
N ILE A 470 16.57 1.84 -15.19
CA ILE A 470 16.97 3.03 -15.94
C ILE A 470 18.50 3.13 -15.99
N GLU A 471 19.17 2.93 -14.86
CA GLU A 471 20.64 2.94 -14.81
C GLU A 471 21.26 1.84 -15.68
N TRP A 472 20.72 0.62 -15.62
CA TRP A 472 21.18 -0.47 -16.47
C TRP A 472 20.98 -0.17 -17.95
N LEU A 473 19.81 0.36 -18.34
CA LEU A 473 19.52 0.75 -19.73
C LEU A 473 20.47 1.82 -20.26
N ILE A 474 20.86 2.80 -19.44
CA ILE A 474 21.83 3.84 -19.82
C ILE A 474 23.24 3.25 -20.06
N SER A 475 23.53 2.08 -19.46
CA SER A 475 24.83 1.40 -19.61
C SER A 475 24.91 0.44 -20.81
N GLN A 476 23.78 0.16 -21.48
CA GLN A 476 23.71 -0.64 -22.70
C GLN A 476 23.88 0.25 -23.93
#